data_AF-A0A1L5PJ33-F1
#
_entry.id   AF-A0A1L5PJ33-F1
#
_cell.length_a   1.000
_cell.length_b   1.000
_cell.length_c   1.000
_cell.angle_alpha   90.00
_cell.angle_beta   90.00
_cell.angle_gamma   90.00
#
_symmetry.space_group_name_H-M   'P 1'
#
loop_
_entity.id
_entity.type
_entity.pdbx_description
1 polymer ?
#
loop_
_entity_poly.entity_id
_entity_poly.type
_entity_poly.pdbx_seq_one_letter_code
_entity_poly.pdbx_strand_id
1 'polypeptide(L)'
;MIVKSTWTPMIADAYANKYGEVAEDFLSLVVIPSLAALEQKGVEIAAQEDQVLAAFHLHDHRHLITKTSMALCLGIQSLWEQQLRDYLCNCPKAGGITWRIIRKASWGFSPKGPTLNKLFSEIRGLPIEGFESYRRLDKLQLLGNVCRHGSGDSADKLQARHPELWPQVMVEAIQTGSPLLTSLPLGAIQITVDLLRDLVNAVVLFWLDMRIACTETLIPNNPAMIEEVVRLQALRPALL
;
A
#
# COMPACT_ATOMS: atom_id res chain seq x y z
N MET A 1 -17.39 9.64 -2.02
CA MET A 1 -18.73 9.98 -1.49
C MET A 1 -18.84 9.36 -0.11
N ILE A 2 -18.76 10.14 0.98
CA ILE A 2 -18.84 9.62 2.35
C ILE A 2 -20.31 9.31 2.64
N VAL A 3 -20.65 8.02 2.75
CA VAL A 3 -21.97 7.56 3.20
C VAL A 3 -22.20 8.12 4.61
N LYS A 4 -23.35 8.77 4.85
CA LYS A 4 -23.76 9.27 6.18
C LYS A 4 -23.44 8.21 7.24
N SER A 5 -22.47 8.52 8.10
CA SER A 5 -21.75 7.47 8.81
C SER A 5 -22.59 6.92 9.95
N THR A 6 -22.87 5.62 9.91
CA THR A 6 -23.18 4.81 11.10
C THR A 6 -21.90 4.54 11.89
N TRP A 7 -20.95 5.48 11.87
CA TRP A 7 -19.66 5.29 12.51
C TRP A 7 -19.85 5.35 14.01
N THR A 8 -19.38 4.33 14.71
CA THR A 8 -19.35 4.35 16.17
C THR A 8 -17.91 4.61 16.61
N PRO A 9 -17.61 5.73 17.28
CA PRO A 9 -16.30 5.96 17.87
C PRO A 9 -15.92 4.85 18.85
N MET A 10 -14.68 4.37 18.75
CA MET A 10 -14.11 3.34 19.60
C MET A 10 -12.73 3.76 20.09
N ILE A 11 -12.25 3.18 21.19
CA ILE A 11 -10.88 3.38 21.69
C ILE A 11 -9.84 3.06 20.61
N ALA A 12 -10.12 2.06 19.75
CA ALA A 12 -9.27 1.73 18.61
C ALA A 12 -9.04 2.92 17.66
N ASP A 13 -10.02 3.81 17.48
CA ASP A 13 -9.89 5.01 16.63
C ASP A 13 -8.89 6.01 17.23
N ALA A 14 -8.86 6.12 18.56
CA ALA A 14 -7.88 6.96 19.25
C ALA A 14 -6.45 6.41 19.10
N TYR A 15 -6.27 5.08 19.18
CA TYR A 15 -4.96 4.45 18.98
C TYR A 15 -4.47 4.54 17.53
N ALA A 16 -5.38 4.45 16.56
CA ALA A 16 -5.05 4.52 15.14
C ALA A 16 -4.81 5.94 14.60
N ASN A 17 -5.06 6.98 15.41
CA ASN A 17 -4.95 8.40 15.00
C ASN A 17 -3.58 8.77 14.38
N LYS A 18 -2.52 8.04 14.72
CA LYS A 18 -1.14 8.28 14.25
C LYS A 18 -0.66 7.31 13.16
N TYR A 19 -1.47 6.35 12.74
CA TYR A 19 -1.03 5.34 11.77
C TYR A 19 -0.73 5.92 10.38
N GLY A 20 -1.44 6.97 9.96
CA GLY A 20 -1.12 7.72 8.74
C GLY A 20 0.25 8.41 8.84
N GLU A 21 0.51 9.13 9.93
CA GLU A 21 1.80 9.82 10.16
C GLU A 21 2.97 8.83 10.17
N VAL A 22 2.81 7.67 10.80
CA VAL A 22 3.85 6.62 10.79
C VAL A 22 4.15 6.11 9.37
N ALA A 23 3.14 5.99 8.50
CA ALA A 23 3.35 5.59 7.12
C ALA A 23 4.07 6.67 6.30
N GLU A 24 3.73 7.94 6.54
CA GLU A 24 4.40 9.10 5.94
C GLU A 24 5.86 9.24 6.41
N ASP A 25 6.14 9.00 7.69
CA ASP A 25 7.49 8.94 8.25
C ASP A 25 8.29 7.82 7.60
N PHE A 26 7.70 6.64 7.41
CA PHE A 26 8.39 5.55 6.72
C PHE A 26 8.76 5.93 5.29
N LEU A 27 7.88 6.63 4.57
CA LEU A 27 8.17 7.12 3.23
C LEU A 27 9.30 8.14 3.21
N SER A 28 9.18 9.18 4.04
CA SER A 28 10.06 10.35 4.02
C SER A 28 11.43 10.09 4.65
N LEU A 29 11.48 9.28 5.71
CA LEU A 29 12.70 9.01 6.47
C LEU A 29 13.44 7.75 6.01
N VAL A 30 12.75 6.80 5.36
CA VAL A 30 13.35 5.52 4.97
C VAL A 30 13.30 5.30 3.46
N VAL A 31 12.11 5.28 2.86
CA VAL A 31 11.95 4.88 1.45
C VAL A 31 12.66 5.83 0.49
N ILE A 32 12.33 7.12 0.56
CA ILE A 32 12.87 8.13 -0.36
C ILE A 32 14.40 8.27 -0.20
N PRO A 33 14.96 8.44 1.02
CA PRO A 33 16.40 8.58 1.18
C PRO A 33 17.18 7.34 0.74
N SER A 34 16.64 6.13 1.01
CA SER A 34 17.31 4.89 0.62
C SER A 34 17.44 4.75 -0.90
N LEU A 35 16.37 5.05 -1.63
CA LEU A 35 16.40 4.97 -3.10
C LEU A 35 17.24 6.08 -3.71
N ALA A 36 17.17 7.31 -3.19
CA ALA A 36 18.00 8.41 -3.65
C ALA A 36 19.51 8.12 -3.48
N ALA A 37 19.91 7.52 -2.36
CA ALA A 37 21.29 7.12 -2.13
C ALA A 37 21.78 6.06 -3.14
N LEU A 38 20.93 5.08 -3.46
CA LEU A 38 21.25 4.08 -4.48
C LEU A 38 21.32 4.70 -5.88
N GLU A 39 20.40 5.59 -6.25
CA GLU A 39 20.45 6.29 -7.54
C GLU A 39 21.74 7.11 -7.67
N GLN A 40 22.10 7.87 -6.64
CA GLN A 40 23.35 8.62 -6.60
C GLN A 40 24.57 7.70 -6.76
N LYS A 41 24.56 6.53 -6.12
CA LYS A 41 25.64 5.56 -6.30
C LYS A 41 25.74 5.05 -7.73
N GLY A 42 24.61 4.93 -8.43
CA GLY A 42 24.58 4.58 -9.84
C GLY A 42 25.26 5.63 -10.72
N VAL A 43 25.06 6.91 -10.42
CA VAL A 43 25.73 8.03 -11.10
C VAL A 43 27.25 7.97 -10.89
N GLU A 44 27.71 7.70 -9.66
CA GLU A 44 29.13 7.53 -9.37
C GLU A 44 29.78 6.37 -10.13
N ILE A 45 29.08 5.22 -10.23
CA ILE A 45 29.56 4.06 -10.99
C ILE A 45 29.69 4.41 -12.47
N ALA A 46 28.69 5.10 -13.03
CA ALA A 46 28.70 5.50 -14.43
C ALA A 46 29.82 6.52 -14.77
N ALA A 47 30.31 7.26 -13.79
CA ALA A 47 31.38 8.24 -13.96
C ALA A 47 32.80 7.64 -13.85
N GLN A 48 32.94 6.32 -13.62
CA GLN A 48 34.24 5.66 -13.54
C GLN A 48 34.98 5.70 -14.89
N GLU A 49 36.32 5.81 -14.87
CA GLU A 49 37.13 5.88 -16.09
C GLU A 49 37.06 4.59 -16.92
N ASP A 50 37.12 3.42 -16.27
CA ASP A 50 36.97 2.12 -16.93
C ASP A 50 35.50 1.85 -17.27
N GLN A 51 35.12 2.17 -18.50
CA GLN A 51 33.76 2.02 -19.00
C GLN A 51 33.29 0.56 -19.07
N VAL A 52 34.19 -0.39 -19.26
CA VAL A 52 33.83 -1.83 -19.32
C VAL A 52 33.47 -2.31 -17.93
N LEU A 53 34.33 -2.02 -16.95
CA LEU A 53 34.06 -2.35 -15.56
C LEU A 53 32.81 -1.64 -15.03
N ALA A 54 32.65 -0.36 -15.35
CA ALA A 54 31.48 0.44 -15.00
C ALA A 54 30.17 -0.19 -15.51
N ALA A 55 30.17 -0.75 -16.72
CA ALA A 55 28.98 -1.40 -17.29
C ALA A 55 28.53 -2.64 -16.50
N PHE A 56 29.47 -3.49 -16.08
CA PHE A 56 29.16 -4.65 -15.23
C PHE A 56 28.66 -4.21 -13.85
N HIS A 57 29.36 -3.26 -13.22
CA HIS A 57 28.93 -2.71 -11.93
C HIS A 57 27.54 -2.09 -12.00
N LEU A 58 27.22 -1.37 -13.07
CA LEU A 58 25.91 -0.74 -13.26
C LEU A 58 24.81 -1.79 -13.44
N HIS A 59 25.09 -2.92 -14.08
CA HIS A 59 24.15 -4.03 -14.20
C HIS A 59 23.78 -4.60 -12.83
N ASP A 60 24.79 -4.94 -12.01
CA ASP A 60 24.57 -5.48 -10.66
C ASP A 60 23.90 -4.45 -9.75
N HIS A 61 24.28 -3.18 -9.87
CA HIS A 61 23.71 -2.08 -9.09
C HIS A 61 22.22 -1.84 -9.41
N ARG A 62 21.82 -1.97 -10.68
CA ARG A 62 20.40 -1.93 -11.07
C ARG A 62 19.62 -3.09 -10.43
N HIS A 63 20.21 -4.28 -10.35
CA HIS A 63 19.58 -5.41 -9.65
C HIS A 63 19.37 -5.10 -8.17
N LEU A 64 20.36 -4.47 -7.51
CA LEU A 64 20.25 -4.02 -6.12
C LEU A 64 19.13 -3.00 -5.92
N ILE A 65 18.98 -2.02 -6.82
CA ILE A 65 17.88 -1.04 -6.78
C ILE A 65 16.53 -1.74 -6.88
N THR A 66 16.36 -2.66 -7.82
CA THR A 66 15.11 -3.44 -7.98
C THR A 66 14.78 -4.22 -6.72
N LYS A 67 15.75 -4.95 -6.15
CA LYS A 67 15.54 -5.73 -4.92
C LYS A 67 15.23 -4.86 -3.71
N THR A 68 15.90 -3.72 -3.58
CA THR A 68 15.62 -2.74 -2.52
C THR A 68 14.20 -2.19 -2.66
N SER A 69 13.77 -1.83 -3.88
CA SER A 69 12.42 -1.32 -4.14
C SER A 69 11.34 -2.37 -3.80
N MET A 70 11.57 -3.64 -4.13
CA MET A 70 10.69 -4.75 -3.72
C MET A 70 10.62 -4.90 -2.19
N ALA A 71 11.77 -4.82 -1.50
CA ALA A 71 11.83 -4.93 -0.05
C ALA A 71 11.09 -3.75 0.64
N LEU A 72 11.25 -2.53 0.13
CA LEU A 72 10.54 -1.35 0.64
C LEU A 72 9.03 -1.46 0.40
N CYS A 73 8.61 -1.91 -0.79
CA CYS A 73 7.19 -2.19 -1.07
C CYS A 73 6.60 -3.23 -0.09
N LEU A 74 7.34 -4.31 0.18
CA LEU A 74 6.96 -5.32 1.16
C LEU A 74 6.87 -4.74 2.57
N GLY A 75 7.77 -3.83 2.93
CA GLY A 75 7.76 -3.08 4.19
C GLY A 75 6.49 -2.25 4.36
N ILE A 76 6.12 -1.46 3.34
CA ILE A 76 4.87 -0.66 3.33
C ILE A 76 3.64 -1.57 3.48
N GLN A 77 3.59 -2.67 2.72
CA GLN A 77 2.49 -3.64 2.80
C GLN A 77 2.37 -4.24 4.20
N SER A 78 3.50 -4.64 4.78
CA SER A 78 3.54 -5.25 6.11
C SER A 78 3.15 -4.27 7.21
N LEU A 79 3.59 -3.00 7.12
CA LEU A 79 3.22 -1.94 8.05
C LEU A 79 1.71 -1.72 8.05
N TRP A 80 1.14 -1.47 6.87
CA TRP A 80 -0.29 -1.26 6.69
C TRP A 80 -1.13 -2.43 7.21
N GLU A 81 -0.77 -3.66 6.82
CA GLU A 81 -1.53 -4.84 7.23
C GLU A 81 -1.49 -5.05 8.75
N GLN A 82 -0.34 -4.82 9.39
CA GLN A 82 -0.22 -4.90 10.84
C GLN A 82 -1.06 -3.84 11.53
N GLN A 83 -1.01 -2.58 11.08
CA GLN A 83 -1.85 -1.49 11.60
C GLN A 83 -3.34 -1.84 11.51
N LEU A 84 -3.80 -2.36 10.36
CA LEU A 84 -5.19 -2.76 10.17
C LEU A 84 -5.58 -3.91 11.11
N ARG A 85 -4.74 -4.95 11.21
CA ARG A 85 -5.01 -6.10 12.08
C ARG A 85 -5.04 -5.69 13.56
N ASP A 86 -4.11 -4.84 13.98
CA ASP A 86 -4.05 -4.35 15.36
C ASP A 86 -5.23 -3.43 15.67
N TYR A 87 -5.62 -2.55 14.75
CA TYR A 87 -6.84 -1.76 14.85
C TYR A 87 -8.07 -2.65 15.07
N LEU A 88 -8.31 -3.64 14.19
CA LEU A 88 -9.43 -4.57 14.32
C LEU A 88 -9.38 -5.41 15.59
N CYS A 89 -8.17 -5.78 16.06
CA CYS A 89 -8.01 -6.50 17.31
C CYS A 89 -8.41 -5.67 18.54
N ASN A 90 -8.35 -4.34 18.45
CA ASN A 90 -8.71 -3.40 19.51
C ASN A 90 -10.17 -2.91 19.42
N CYS A 91 -10.88 -3.20 18.33
CA CYS A 91 -12.32 -2.95 18.26
C CYS A 91 -13.11 -3.92 19.16
N PRO A 92 -14.26 -3.51 19.72
CA PRO A 92 -15.22 -4.42 20.31
C PRO A 92 -15.64 -5.48 19.30
N LYS A 93 -15.61 -6.75 19.70
CA LYS A 93 -15.89 -7.89 18.81
C LYS A 93 -17.30 -8.38 19.07
N ALA A 94 -18.10 -8.49 18.00
CA ALA A 94 -19.36 -9.21 18.02
C ALA A 94 -19.18 -10.64 17.48
N GLY A 95 -20.15 -11.53 17.74
CA GLY A 95 -20.32 -12.76 16.96
C GLY A 95 -19.15 -13.77 16.98
N GLY A 96 -18.44 -13.92 18.11
CA GLY A 96 -17.37 -14.93 18.24
C GLY A 96 -16.08 -14.61 17.47
N ILE A 97 -15.95 -13.41 16.91
CA ILE A 97 -14.72 -12.95 16.27
C ILE A 97 -13.62 -12.82 17.34
N THR A 98 -12.53 -13.57 17.17
CA THR A 98 -11.38 -13.54 18.07
C THR A 98 -10.18 -12.87 17.41
N TRP A 99 -9.22 -12.41 18.22
CA TRP A 99 -7.94 -11.89 17.70
C TRP A 99 -7.20 -12.92 16.84
N ARG A 100 -7.33 -14.22 17.14
CA ARG A 100 -6.71 -15.31 16.36
C ARG A 100 -7.30 -15.39 14.95
N ILE A 101 -8.60 -15.16 14.81
CA ILE A 101 -9.28 -15.09 13.51
C ILE A 101 -8.75 -13.88 12.73
N ILE A 102 -8.72 -12.70 13.35
CA ILE A 102 -8.24 -11.47 12.72
C ILE A 102 -6.78 -11.62 12.24
N ARG A 103 -5.89 -12.18 13.07
CA ARG A 103 -4.47 -12.34 12.71
C ARG A 103 -4.21 -13.37 11.60
N LYS A 104 -5.12 -14.33 11.39
CA LYS A 104 -4.99 -15.36 10.36
C LYS A 104 -5.79 -15.08 9.08
N ALA A 105 -6.66 -14.08 9.12
CA ALA A 105 -7.51 -13.75 7.98
C ALA A 105 -6.67 -13.33 6.77
N SER A 106 -7.06 -13.79 5.58
CA SER A 106 -6.44 -13.41 4.32
C SER A 106 -7.00 -12.07 3.81
N TRP A 107 -6.21 -11.32 3.04
CA TRP A 107 -6.71 -10.16 2.30
C TRP A 107 -7.61 -10.59 1.11
N GLY A 108 -8.60 -9.77 0.76
CA GLY A 108 -9.43 -9.98 -0.43
C GLY A 108 -10.43 -11.13 -0.32
N PHE A 109 -10.65 -11.89 -1.39
CA PHE A 109 -11.54 -13.07 -1.40
C PHE A 109 -10.77 -14.34 -1.01
N SER A 110 -11.36 -15.17 -0.14
CA SER A 110 -10.83 -16.49 0.19
C SER A 110 -11.96 -17.50 0.42
N PRO A 111 -11.89 -18.69 -0.21
CA PRO A 111 -12.83 -19.76 0.06
C PRO A 111 -12.51 -20.54 1.34
N LYS A 112 -11.32 -20.35 1.94
CA LYS A 112 -10.80 -21.16 3.05
C LYS A 112 -11.05 -20.58 4.44
N GLY A 113 -11.64 -19.39 4.53
CA GLY A 113 -11.87 -18.74 5.83
C GLY A 113 -12.29 -17.27 5.70
N PRO A 114 -12.53 -16.59 6.83
CA PRO A 114 -12.89 -15.17 6.83
C PRO A 114 -11.73 -14.32 6.31
N THR A 115 -12.08 -13.23 5.65
CA THR A 115 -11.12 -12.31 5.04
C THR A 115 -11.04 -11.03 5.85
N LEU A 116 -9.92 -10.29 5.74
CA LEU A 116 -9.78 -9.01 6.43
C LEU A 116 -10.87 -8.02 6.01
N ASN A 117 -11.26 -8.00 4.74
CA ASN A 117 -12.34 -7.18 4.22
C ASN A 117 -13.69 -7.49 4.88
N LYS A 118 -14.01 -8.79 4.98
CA LYS A 118 -15.24 -9.26 5.63
C LYS A 118 -15.24 -8.92 7.12
N LEU A 119 -14.13 -9.18 7.81
CA LEU A 119 -13.99 -8.86 9.23
C LEU A 119 -14.07 -7.37 9.50
N PHE A 120 -13.46 -6.53 8.65
CA PHE A 120 -13.61 -5.08 8.73
C PHE A 120 -15.08 -4.67 8.61
N SER A 121 -15.78 -5.23 7.63
CA SER A 121 -17.21 -4.96 7.41
C SER A 121 -18.08 -5.37 8.60
N GLU A 122 -17.82 -6.53 9.18
CA GLU A 122 -18.56 -7.03 10.35
C GLU A 122 -18.28 -6.19 11.61
N ILE A 123 -17.04 -5.74 11.80
CA ILE A 123 -16.62 -4.97 12.98
C ILE A 123 -17.03 -3.50 12.88
N ARG A 124 -16.87 -2.88 11.70
CA ARG A 124 -17.12 -1.44 11.49
C ARG A 124 -18.49 -1.14 10.93
N GLY A 125 -19.19 -2.13 10.38
CA GLY A 125 -20.50 -1.95 9.75
C GLY A 125 -20.45 -1.30 8.35
N LEU A 126 -19.27 -1.24 7.72
CA LEU A 126 -19.12 -0.74 6.34
C LEU A 126 -18.01 -1.48 5.58
N PRO A 127 -18.14 -1.66 4.26
CA PRO A 127 -17.14 -2.33 3.45
C PRO A 127 -15.85 -1.51 3.32
N ILE A 128 -14.70 -2.14 3.51
CA ILE A 128 -13.39 -1.51 3.27
C ILE A 128 -13.21 -1.15 1.79
N GLU A 129 -13.90 -1.87 0.91
CA GLU A 129 -13.98 -1.64 -0.53
C GLU A 129 -14.63 -0.31 -0.90
N GLY A 130 -15.40 0.29 0.03
CA GLY A 130 -16.05 1.58 -0.17
C GLY A 130 -15.10 2.77 -0.04
N PHE A 131 -13.88 2.57 0.48
CA PHE A 131 -12.90 3.65 0.62
C PHE A 131 -12.22 3.97 -0.71
N GLU A 132 -11.96 5.24 -0.95
CA GLU A 132 -11.30 5.73 -2.16
C GLU A 132 -9.86 5.21 -2.31
N SER A 133 -9.19 4.96 -1.18
CA SER A 133 -7.87 4.33 -1.11
C SER A 133 -7.88 2.85 -1.48
N TYR A 134 -9.03 2.16 -1.49
CA TYR A 134 -9.09 0.70 -1.54
C TYR A 134 -8.38 0.10 -2.74
N ARG A 135 -8.58 0.65 -3.96
CA ARG A 135 -7.94 0.11 -5.17
C ARG A 135 -6.42 0.12 -5.08
N ARG A 136 -5.85 1.17 -4.49
CA ARG A 136 -4.40 1.31 -4.29
C ARG A 136 -3.90 0.41 -3.16
N LEU A 137 -4.67 0.25 -2.08
CA LEU A 137 -4.37 -0.71 -1.02
C LEU A 137 -4.42 -2.16 -1.51
N ASP A 138 -5.35 -2.49 -2.40
CA ASP A 138 -5.42 -3.81 -3.01
C ASP A 138 -4.24 -4.06 -3.96
N LYS A 139 -3.82 -3.04 -4.71
CA LYS A 139 -2.56 -3.07 -5.49
C LYS A 139 -1.34 -3.29 -4.58
N LEU A 140 -1.25 -2.59 -3.44
CA LEU A 140 -0.20 -2.77 -2.43
C LEU A 140 -0.15 -4.22 -1.91
N GLN A 141 -1.30 -4.83 -1.66
CA GLN A 141 -1.40 -6.20 -1.16
C GLN A 141 -0.92 -7.23 -2.19
N LEU A 142 -1.31 -7.07 -3.46
CA LEU A 142 -0.81 -7.90 -4.56
C LEU A 142 0.71 -7.75 -4.73
N LEU A 143 1.21 -6.51 -4.75
CA LEU A 143 2.63 -6.21 -4.88
C LEU A 143 3.45 -6.79 -3.72
N GLY A 144 3.02 -6.61 -2.48
CA GLY A 144 3.71 -7.16 -1.32
C GLY A 144 3.80 -8.68 -1.37
N ASN A 145 2.73 -9.37 -1.77
CA ASN A 145 2.76 -10.82 -1.94
C ASN A 145 3.73 -11.27 -3.03
N VAL A 146 3.75 -10.58 -4.18
CA VAL A 146 4.73 -10.83 -5.25
C VAL A 146 6.16 -10.56 -4.78
N CYS A 147 6.38 -9.48 -4.03
CA CYS A 147 7.70 -9.15 -3.48
C CYS A 147 8.18 -10.22 -2.47
N ARG A 148 7.27 -10.83 -1.71
CA ARG A 148 7.57 -11.85 -0.69
C ARG A 148 7.81 -13.24 -1.29
N HIS A 149 6.96 -13.66 -2.23
CA HIS A 149 6.90 -15.05 -2.70
C HIS A 149 7.40 -15.24 -4.13
N GLY A 150 7.55 -14.17 -4.90
CA GLY A 150 7.83 -14.27 -6.32
C GLY A 150 6.61 -14.73 -7.10
N SER A 151 6.79 -15.73 -7.96
CA SER A 151 5.77 -16.18 -8.93
C SER A 151 4.64 -16.95 -8.25
N GLY A 152 3.44 -16.89 -8.84
CA GLY A 152 2.23 -17.59 -8.38
C GLY A 152 0.98 -16.73 -8.57
N ASP A 153 -0.14 -17.13 -7.96
CA ASP A 153 -1.45 -16.50 -8.17
C ASP A 153 -1.48 -14.97 -8.01
N SER A 154 -0.68 -14.43 -7.08
CA SER A 154 -0.60 -12.97 -6.88
C SER A 154 0.13 -12.28 -8.03
N ALA A 155 1.15 -12.92 -8.61
CA ALA A 155 1.84 -12.41 -9.78
C ALA A 155 0.93 -12.41 -10.99
N ASP A 156 0.18 -13.50 -11.21
CA ASP A 156 -0.76 -13.61 -12.34
C ASP A 156 -1.87 -12.55 -12.24
N LYS A 157 -2.43 -12.36 -11.05
CA LYS A 157 -3.42 -11.30 -10.78
C LYS A 157 -2.82 -9.91 -10.98
N LEU A 158 -1.58 -9.70 -10.55
CA LEU A 158 -0.90 -8.42 -10.70
C LEU A 158 -0.64 -8.10 -12.18
N GLN A 159 -0.20 -9.07 -12.97
CA GLN A 159 0.02 -8.90 -14.41
C GLN A 159 -1.29 -8.59 -15.15
N ALA A 160 -2.38 -9.32 -14.83
CA ALA A 160 -3.67 -9.11 -15.45
C ALA A 160 -4.29 -7.74 -15.12
N ARG A 161 -4.07 -7.24 -13.90
CA ARG A 161 -4.71 -6.01 -13.40
C ARG A 161 -3.85 -4.76 -13.50
N HIS A 162 -2.53 -4.93 -13.49
CA HIS A 162 -1.54 -3.87 -13.44
C HIS A 162 -0.39 -4.11 -14.44
N PRO A 163 -0.67 -4.32 -15.74
CA PRO A 163 0.37 -4.56 -16.74
C PRO A 163 1.35 -3.38 -16.89
N GLU A 164 0.95 -2.16 -16.49
CA GLU A 164 1.79 -0.96 -16.50
C GLU A 164 3.07 -1.09 -15.68
N LEU A 165 3.16 -2.07 -14.79
CA LEU A 165 4.35 -2.36 -13.97
C LEU A 165 5.47 -3.06 -14.76
N TRP A 166 5.24 -3.44 -16.02
CA TRP A 166 6.22 -4.06 -16.92
C TRP A 166 6.39 -3.27 -18.25
N PRO A 167 6.80 -2.00 -18.20
CA PRO A 167 6.77 -1.13 -19.39
C PRO A 167 7.69 -1.61 -20.51
N GLN A 168 8.84 -2.23 -20.20
CA GLN A 168 9.75 -2.75 -21.24
C GLN A 168 9.10 -3.84 -22.07
N VAL A 169 8.40 -4.78 -21.43
CA VAL A 169 7.72 -5.86 -22.15
C VAL A 169 6.52 -5.33 -22.95
N MET A 170 5.85 -4.29 -22.46
CA MET A 170 4.81 -3.60 -23.23
C MET A 170 5.37 -2.96 -24.50
N VAL A 171 6.53 -2.31 -24.41
CA VAL A 171 7.20 -1.71 -25.57
C VAL A 171 7.63 -2.78 -26.57
N GLU A 172 8.23 -3.88 -26.11
CA GLU A 172 8.65 -5.00 -26.97
C GLU A 172 7.46 -5.66 -27.68
N ALA A 173 6.34 -5.89 -26.96
CA ALA A 173 5.12 -6.45 -27.56
C ALA A 173 4.56 -5.55 -28.68
N ILE A 174 4.55 -4.23 -28.46
CA ILE A 174 4.12 -3.25 -29.47
C ILE A 174 5.06 -3.27 -30.68
N GLN A 175 6.37 -3.27 -30.46
CA GLN A 175 7.37 -3.22 -31.53
C GLN A 175 7.42 -4.49 -32.38
N THR A 176 7.21 -5.65 -31.75
CA THR A 176 7.32 -6.96 -32.42
C THR A 176 5.98 -7.49 -32.93
N GLY A 177 4.86 -6.86 -32.58
CA GLY A 177 3.51 -7.38 -32.86
C GLY A 177 3.20 -8.70 -32.13
N SER A 178 4.05 -9.09 -31.18
CA SER A 178 3.89 -10.32 -30.41
C SER A 178 2.85 -10.08 -29.32
N PRO A 179 1.94 -11.05 -29.04
CA PRO A 179 1.06 -10.95 -27.88
C PRO A 179 1.92 -10.78 -26.61
N LEU A 180 1.44 -9.97 -25.66
CA LEU A 180 2.06 -9.86 -24.34
C LEU A 180 2.32 -11.28 -23.81
N LEU A 181 3.59 -11.55 -23.46
CA LEU A 181 4.02 -12.85 -22.97
C LEU A 181 3.04 -13.34 -21.90
N THR A 182 2.64 -14.60 -21.98
CA THR A 182 1.73 -15.24 -21.01
C THR A 182 2.29 -15.28 -19.59
N SER A 183 3.58 -14.97 -19.40
CA SER A 183 4.26 -14.85 -18.12
C SER A 183 5.30 -13.74 -18.19
N LEU A 184 5.02 -12.59 -17.58
CA LEU A 184 5.99 -11.50 -17.46
C LEU A 184 7.07 -11.85 -16.41
N PRO A 185 8.37 -11.69 -16.72
CA PRO A 185 9.41 -12.00 -15.76
C PRO A 185 9.35 -11.05 -14.56
N LEU A 186 9.33 -11.62 -13.35
CA LEU A 186 9.28 -10.82 -12.12
C LEU A 186 10.50 -9.93 -11.91
N GLY A 187 11.64 -10.30 -12.48
CA GLY A 187 12.84 -9.46 -12.47
C GLY A 187 12.68 -8.15 -13.25
N ALA A 188 11.66 -8.05 -14.12
CA ALA A 188 11.37 -6.86 -14.91
C ALA A 188 10.26 -5.97 -14.32
N ILE A 189 9.75 -6.29 -13.12
CA ILE A 189 8.79 -5.42 -12.46
C ILE A 189 9.44 -4.09 -12.10
N GLN A 190 8.78 -2.99 -12.45
CA GLN A 190 9.26 -1.65 -12.13
C GLN A 190 8.49 -1.08 -10.94
N ILE A 191 9.17 -1.02 -9.79
CA ILE A 191 8.66 -0.38 -8.57
C ILE A 191 9.40 0.94 -8.40
N THR A 192 8.77 2.05 -8.82
CA THR A 192 9.37 3.39 -8.76
C THR A 192 9.12 4.06 -7.41
N VAL A 193 9.89 5.10 -7.09
CA VAL A 193 9.65 5.95 -5.91
C VAL A 193 8.23 6.53 -5.94
N ASP A 194 7.75 6.95 -7.11
CA ASP A 194 6.40 7.52 -7.25
C ASP A 194 5.30 6.48 -7.00
N LEU A 195 5.49 5.24 -7.44
CA LEU A 195 4.59 4.15 -7.09
C LEU A 195 4.58 3.90 -5.58
N LEU A 196 5.76 3.82 -4.94
CA LEU A 196 5.83 3.63 -3.50
C LEU A 196 5.15 4.79 -2.73
N ARG A 197 5.32 6.03 -3.21
CA ARG A 197 4.64 7.21 -2.67
C ARG A 197 3.12 7.10 -2.82
N ASP A 198 2.61 6.73 -4.00
CA ASP A 198 1.17 6.54 -4.22
C ASP A 198 0.59 5.46 -3.29
N LEU A 199 1.29 4.35 -3.10
CA LEU A 199 0.85 3.28 -2.19
C LEU A 199 0.85 3.72 -0.72
N VAL A 200 1.84 4.53 -0.30
CA VAL A 200 1.83 5.14 1.05
C VAL A 200 0.70 6.16 1.18
N ASN A 201 0.49 7.03 0.18
CA ASN A 201 -0.61 7.98 0.17
C ASN A 201 -1.97 7.29 0.33
N ALA A 202 -2.15 6.10 -0.25
CA ALA A 202 -3.35 5.30 -0.04
C ALA A 202 -3.52 4.83 1.42
N VAL A 203 -2.43 4.46 2.10
CA VAL A 203 -2.44 4.12 3.54
C VAL A 203 -2.78 5.34 4.37
N VAL A 204 -2.16 6.49 4.09
CA VAL A 204 -2.44 7.76 4.78
C VAL A 204 -3.89 8.18 4.57
N LEU A 205 -4.39 8.13 3.33
CA LEU A 205 -5.76 8.48 2.98
C LEU A 205 -6.77 7.58 3.70
N PHE A 206 -6.50 6.27 3.80
CA PHE A 206 -7.36 5.37 4.55
C PHE A 206 -7.50 5.80 6.01
N TRP A 207 -6.37 6.01 6.71
CA TRP A 207 -6.40 6.41 8.12
C TRP A 207 -6.98 7.82 8.31
N LEU A 208 -6.77 8.72 7.35
CA LEU A 208 -7.39 10.05 7.35
C LEU A 208 -8.92 9.95 7.22
N ASP A 209 -9.43 9.17 6.27
CA ASP A 209 -10.88 8.97 6.07
C ASP A 209 -11.53 8.36 7.33
N MET A 210 -10.85 7.42 7.99
CA MET A 210 -11.28 6.85 9.26
C MET A 210 -11.35 7.90 10.37
N ARG A 211 -10.33 8.78 10.45
CA ARG A 211 -10.29 9.87 11.43
C ARG A 211 -11.40 10.88 11.17
N ILE A 212 -11.62 11.28 9.92
CA ILE A 212 -12.72 12.17 9.53
C ILE A 212 -14.06 11.57 9.95
N ALA A 213 -14.32 10.30 9.59
CA ALA A 213 -15.55 9.63 9.95
C ALA A 213 -15.78 9.60 11.48
N CYS A 214 -14.72 9.34 12.26
CA CYS A 214 -14.79 9.38 13.72
C CYS A 214 -15.09 10.79 14.23
N THR A 215 -14.34 11.80 13.78
CA THR A 215 -14.49 13.19 14.22
C THR A 215 -15.88 13.76 13.88
N GLU A 216 -16.44 13.43 12.71
CA GLU A 216 -17.79 13.87 12.30
C GLU A 216 -18.86 13.43 13.32
N THR A 217 -18.74 12.22 13.88
CA THR A 217 -19.72 11.72 14.86
C THR A 217 -19.64 12.36 16.24
N LEU A 218 -18.54 13.08 16.52
CA LEU A 218 -18.37 13.82 17.76
C LEU A 218 -19.00 15.22 17.72
N ILE A 219 -19.34 15.73 16.53
CA ILE A 219 -19.90 17.08 16.32
C ILE A 219 -21.12 17.38 17.22
N PRO A 220 -22.13 16.49 17.37
CA PRO A 220 -23.29 16.78 18.20
C PRO A 220 -22.95 17.09 19.66
N ASN A 221 -21.85 16.51 20.17
CA ASN A 221 -21.39 16.68 21.55
C ASN A 221 -20.28 17.76 21.67
N ASN A 222 -19.62 18.09 20.57
CA ASN A 222 -18.54 19.08 20.53
C ASN A 222 -18.52 19.81 19.17
N PRO A 223 -19.23 20.94 19.03
CA PRO A 223 -19.30 21.69 17.78
C PRO A 223 -17.95 22.18 17.25
N ALA A 224 -16.92 22.32 18.09
CA ALA A 224 -15.57 22.69 17.65
C ALA A 224 -14.95 21.63 16.70
N MET A 225 -15.49 20.40 16.69
CA MET A 225 -15.08 19.35 15.76
C MET A 225 -15.41 19.68 14.30
N ILE A 226 -16.29 20.65 14.02
CA ILE A 226 -16.57 21.10 12.65
C ILE A 226 -15.29 21.65 12.00
N GLU A 227 -14.55 22.51 12.70
CA GLU A 227 -13.30 23.09 12.19
C GLU A 227 -12.24 22.01 11.96
N GLU A 228 -12.16 21.02 12.85
CA GLU A 228 -11.23 19.90 12.70
C GLU A 228 -11.59 19.01 11.50
N VAL A 229 -12.88 18.72 11.26
CA VAL A 229 -13.32 17.98 10.07
C VAL A 229 -12.94 18.74 8.80
N VAL A 230 -13.18 20.06 8.75
CA VAL A 230 -12.79 20.89 7.60
C VAL A 230 -11.28 20.83 7.38
N ARG A 231 -10.49 20.96 8.45
CA ARG A 231 -9.04 20.88 8.39
C ARG A 231 -8.56 19.53 7.85
N LEU A 232 -9.14 18.42 8.34
CA LEU A 232 -8.79 17.06 7.89
C LEU A 232 -9.21 16.81 6.43
N GLN A 233 -10.40 17.25 6.04
CA GLN A 233 -10.89 17.13 4.66
C GLN A 233 -9.99 17.89 3.67
N ALA A 234 -9.43 19.03 4.06
CA ALA A 234 -8.49 19.80 3.25
C ALA A 234 -7.17 19.07 2.95
N LEU A 235 -6.82 18.03 3.73
CA LEU A 235 -5.63 17.20 3.48
C LEU A 235 -5.87 16.13 2.41
N ARG A 236 -7.12 15.71 2.19
CA ARG A 236 -7.46 14.61 1.27
C ARG A 236 -6.97 14.82 -0.17
N PRO A 237 -7.12 16.00 -0.81
CA PRO A 237 -6.76 16.17 -2.22
C PRO A 237 -5.29 15.88 -2.55
N ALA A 238 -4.37 16.10 -1.61
CA ALA A 238 -2.95 15.82 -1.80
C ALA A 238 -2.61 14.32 -1.80
N LEU A 239 -3.55 13.48 -1.37
CA LEU A 239 -3.39 12.03 -1.22
C LEU A 239 -4.15 11.24 -2.30
N LEU A 240 -4.85 11.92 -3.22
CA LEU A 240 -5.62 11.29 -4.30
C LEU A 240 -4.72 10.93 -5.47
#